data_AF-L8GHB2-F1
#
_entry.id   AF-L8GHB2-F1
#
_cell.length_a   1.000
_cell.length_b   1.000
_cell.length_c   1.000
_cell.angle_alpha   90.00
_cell.angle_beta   90.00
_cell.angle_gamma   90.00
#
_symmetry.space_group_name_H-M   'P 1'
#
loop_
_entity.id
_entity.type
_entity.pdbx_description
1 polymer ?
#
loop_
_entity_poly.entity_id
_entity_poly.type
_entity_poly.pdbx_seq_one_letter_code
_entity_poly.pdbx_strand_id
1 'polypeptide(L)'
;MACLNPVWPGAGGACWELWKCSPCCGDPCNFNDGLYCCFTWYCCTPCNLSKLWAHTLEQDCQFINHFIPTFLFSCIVGPIVRHNLRLKAGVGEDDAANWIGDFFCAWCCGICTVAQFMRTTSKSDWDSLNDLSEHGLRIYVEPIKMVKP
;
A
#
# COMPACT_ATOMS: atom_id res chain seq x y z
N MET A 1 -10.19 4.58 -20.64
CA MET A 1 -9.31 3.51 -20.12
C MET A 1 -7.89 3.97 -19.84
N ALA A 2 -7.35 5.00 -20.53
CA ALA A 2 -6.00 5.53 -20.29
C ALA A 2 -5.74 6.05 -18.87
N CYS A 3 -6.78 6.47 -18.13
CA CYS A 3 -6.66 6.98 -16.76
C CYS A 3 -6.54 5.92 -15.66
N LEU A 4 -6.93 4.66 -15.92
CA LEU A 4 -6.97 3.62 -14.88
C LEU A 4 -5.58 3.08 -14.51
N ASN A 5 -4.63 3.18 -15.45
CA ASN A 5 -3.27 2.62 -15.34
C ASN A 5 -3.22 1.30 -14.55
N PRO A 6 -3.97 0.26 -14.98
CA PRO A 6 -4.09 -0.96 -14.19
C PRO A 6 -2.84 -1.85 -14.29
N VAL A 7 -1.92 -1.54 -15.21
CA VAL A 7 -0.69 -2.29 -15.46
C VAL A 7 0.51 -1.43 -15.09
N TRP A 8 1.35 -1.94 -14.19
CA TRP A 8 2.58 -1.30 -13.74
C TRP A 8 3.80 -2.12 -14.20
N PRO A 9 4.97 -1.48 -14.43
CA PRO A 9 6.17 -2.18 -14.84
C PRO A 9 6.70 -3.12 -13.73
N GLY A 10 7.57 -4.05 -14.13
CA GLY A 10 8.22 -4.98 -13.20
C GLY A 10 7.23 -5.89 -12.48
N ALA A 11 7.43 -6.08 -11.17
CA ALA A 11 6.61 -6.96 -10.34
C ALA A 11 5.17 -6.48 -10.16
N GLY A 12 4.89 -5.18 -10.37
CA GLY A 12 3.55 -4.61 -10.23
C GLY A 12 2.53 -5.28 -11.15
N GLY A 13 2.93 -5.55 -12.40
CA GLY A 13 2.12 -6.27 -13.39
C GLY A 13 0.73 -5.68 -13.56
N ALA A 14 -0.21 -6.47 -14.06
CA ALA A 14 -1.61 -6.04 -14.11
C ALA A 14 -2.30 -6.25 -12.75
N CYS A 15 -3.20 -5.36 -12.36
CA CYS A 15 -3.83 -5.42 -11.03
C CYS A 15 -4.58 -6.74 -10.78
N TRP A 16 -5.15 -7.36 -11.82
CA TRP A 16 -5.86 -8.64 -11.73
C TRP A 16 -4.95 -9.87 -11.64
N GLU A 17 -3.62 -9.73 -11.69
CA GLU A 17 -2.67 -10.85 -11.56
C GLU A 17 -2.49 -11.32 -10.10
N LEU A 18 -3.61 -11.60 -9.42
CA LEU A 18 -3.66 -12.01 -8.00
C LEU A 18 -2.85 -13.28 -7.70
N TRP A 19 -2.62 -14.14 -8.70
CA TRP A 19 -1.84 -15.38 -8.56
C TRP A 19 -0.33 -15.15 -8.40
N LYS A 20 0.18 -13.93 -8.62
CA LYS A 20 1.58 -13.58 -8.39
C LYS A 20 1.79 -13.20 -6.92
N CYS A 21 1.99 -14.19 -6.06
CA CYS A 21 2.11 -14.03 -4.60
C CYS A 21 3.51 -13.66 -4.08
N SER A 22 4.53 -13.53 -4.95
CA SER A 22 5.87 -13.02 -4.59
C SER A 22 6.08 -11.62 -5.16
N PRO A 23 6.75 -10.70 -4.43
CA PRO A 23 7.36 -10.84 -3.09
C PRO A 23 6.40 -10.61 -1.92
N CYS A 24 5.09 -10.42 -2.21
CA CYS A 24 4.01 -10.13 -1.25
C CYS A 24 4.11 -10.94 0.06
N CYS A 25 4.43 -12.23 -0.03
CA CYS A 25 4.51 -13.15 1.10
C CYS A 25 5.96 -13.55 1.41
N GLY A 26 6.93 -12.65 1.31
CA GLY A 26 8.35 -12.99 1.38
C GLY A 26 8.86 -13.59 0.06
N ASP A 27 10.15 -13.39 -0.23
CA ASP A 27 10.81 -13.99 -1.38
C ASP A 27 12.01 -14.84 -0.91
N PRO A 28 12.05 -16.15 -1.24
CA PRO A 28 11.00 -16.93 -1.91
C PRO A 28 9.79 -17.18 -1.00
N CYS A 29 8.59 -17.05 -1.58
CA CYS A 29 7.33 -17.27 -0.87
C CYS A 29 7.21 -18.74 -0.43
N ASN A 30 7.06 -18.96 0.88
CA ASN A 30 6.72 -20.27 1.45
C ASN A 30 5.32 -20.22 2.09
N PHE A 31 4.78 -21.40 2.45
CA PHE A 31 3.43 -21.51 2.99
C PHE A 31 3.19 -20.67 4.26
N ASN A 32 4.18 -20.62 5.16
CA ASN A 32 4.06 -19.87 6.42
C ASN A 32 4.04 -18.37 6.19
N ASP A 33 4.93 -17.86 5.32
CA ASP A 33 4.89 -16.44 4.98
C ASP A 33 3.62 -16.06 4.20
N GLY A 34 3.11 -16.98 3.36
CA GLY A 34 1.82 -16.85 2.70
C GLY A 34 0.66 -16.70 3.69
N LEU A 35 0.59 -17.58 4.69
CA LEU A 35 -0.40 -17.49 5.75
C LEU A 35 -0.24 -16.21 6.56
N TYR A 36 0.98 -15.86 6.96
CA TYR A 36 1.26 -14.63 7.71
C TYR A 36 0.77 -13.39 6.96
N CYS A 37 1.09 -13.29 5.66
CA CYS A 37 0.63 -12.19 4.82
C CYS A 37 -0.90 -12.12 4.76
N CYS A 38 -1.57 -13.24 4.46
CA CYS A 38 -3.03 -13.29 4.39
C CYS A 38 -3.69 -12.91 5.72
N PHE A 39 -3.20 -13.44 6.84
CA PHE A 39 -3.76 -13.15 8.16
C PHE A 39 -3.52 -11.70 8.59
N THR A 40 -2.31 -11.17 8.39
CA THR A 40 -2.00 -9.80 8.78
C THR A 40 -2.76 -8.79 7.93
N TRP A 41 -2.88 -9.01 6.62
CA TRP A 41 -3.68 -8.13 5.77
C TRP A 41 -5.17 -8.26 5.98
N TYR A 42 -5.68 -9.41 6.42
CA TYR A 42 -7.09 -9.58 6.76
C TYR A 42 -7.44 -8.99 8.14
N CYS A 43 -6.64 -9.27 9.17
CA CYS A 43 -6.91 -8.86 10.55
C CYS A 43 -6.41 -7.44 10.87
N CYS A 44 -5.37 -6.97 10.20
CA CYS A 44 -4.65 -5.75 10.51
C CYS A 44 -4.45 -4.86 9.27
N THR A 45 -5.41 -4.89 8.32
CA THR A 45 -5.36 -4.05 7.10
C THR A 45 -5.03 -2.59 7.41
N PRO A 46 -5.68 -1.93 8.41
CA PRO A 46 -5.39 -0.53 8.68
C PRO A 46 -3.93 -0.33 9.10
N CYS A 47 -3.37 -1.20 9.94
CA CYS A 47 -1.98 -1.12 10.39
C CYS A 47 -0.99 -1.27 9.22
N ASN A 48 -1.19 -2.29 8.38
CA ASN A 48 -0.29 -2.55 7.25
C ASN A 48 -0.40 -1.46 6.18
N LEU A 49 -1.61 -0.98 5.90
CA LEU A 49 -1.82 0.11 4.95
C LEU A 49 -1.24 1.44 5.48
N SER A 50 -1.30 1.71 6.78
CA SER A 50 -0.65 2.87 7.39
C SER A 50 0.86 2.83 7.27
N LYS A 51 1.47 1.69 7.55
CA LYS A 51 2.92 1.52 7.40
C LYS A 51 3.34 1.67 5.94
N LEU A 52 2.58 1.05 5.04
CA LEU A 52 2.80 1.18 3.60
C LEU A 52 2.66 2.63 3.12
N TRP A 53 1.66 3.36 3.62
CA TRP A 53 1.47 4.78 3.29
C TRP A 53 2.65 5.62 3.76
N ALA A 54 3.12 5.42 4.99
CA ALA A 54 4.30 6.09 5.53
C ALA A 54 5.54 5.81 4.65
N HIS A 55 5.73 4.56 4.21
CA HIS A 55 6.79 4.20 3.26
C HIS A 55 6.65 4.96 1.92
N THR A 56 5.44 5.16 1.40
CA THR A 56 5.25 5.95 0.16
C THR A 56 5.67 7.41 0.31
N LEU A 57 5.69 7.92 1.55
CA LEU A 57 6.06 9.30 1.90
C LEU A 57 7.50 9.41 2.40
N GLU A 58 8.23 8.30 2.47
CA GLU A 58 9.58 8.21 3.07
C GLU A 58 9.58 8.72 4.53
N GLN A 59 8.52 8.38 5.27
CA GLN A 59 8.33 8.71 6.67
C GLN A 59 8.21 7.46 7.53
N ASP A 60 8.50 7.62 8.81
CA ASP A 60 8.21 6.61 9.82
C ASP A 60 6.69 6.46 10.02
N CYS A 61 6.23 5.23 10.21
CA CYS A 61 4.83 4.98 10.54
C CYS A 61 4.50 5.59 11.92
N GLN A 62 3.46 6.40 11.96
CA GLN A 62 3.05 7.17 13.14
C GLN A 62 1.58 6.90 13.43
N PHE A 63 1.24 6.75 14.72
CA PHE A 63 -0.13 6.42 15.13
C PHE A 63 -1.12 7.51 14.72
N ILE A 64 -0.80 8.78 15.00
CA ILE A 64 -1.71 9.90 14.71
C ILE A 64 -1.74 10.23 13.23
N ASN A 65 -0.58 10.27 12.56
CA ASN A 65 -0.50 10.76 11.18
C ASN A 65 -0.85 9.69 10.13
N HIS A 66 -0.69 8.41 10.45
CA HIS A 66 -0.93 7.32 9.49
C HIS A 66 -2.04 6.38 9.95
N PHE A 67 -1.95 5.83 11.17
CA PHE A 67 -2.93 4.84 11.66
C PHE A 67 -4.34 5.40 11.81
N ILE A 68 -4.52 6.50 12.54
CA ILE A 68 -5.85 7.09 12.76
C ILE A 68 -6.52 7.45 11.42
N PRO A 69 -5.88 8.14 10.47
CA PRO A 69 -6.50 8.43 9.18
C PRO A 69 -6.79 7.18 8.36
N THR A 70 -5.92 6.17 8.39
CA THR A 70 -6.16 4.91 7.67
C THR A 70 -7.34 4.14 8.28
N PHE A 71 -7.48 4.14 9.60
CA PHE A 71 -8.57 3.47 10.30
C PHE A 71 -9.92 4.16 10.05
N LEU A 72 -9.95 5.49 10.05
CA LEU A 72 -11.18 6.27 9.86
C LEU A 72 -11.57 6.47 8.39
N PHE A 73 -10.57 6.57 7.50
CA PHE A 73 -10.73 6.98 6.10
C PHE A 73 -9.99 6.05 5.13
N SER A 74 -10.05 4.73 5.36
CA SER A 74 -9.42 3.71 4.50
C SER A 74 -9.80 3.84 3.02
N CYS A 75 -11.04 4.27 2.73
CA CYS A 75 -11.52 4.52 1.38
C CYS A 75 -10.81 5.70 0.68
N ILE A 76 -10.16 6.60 1.43
CA ILE A 76 -9.38 7.72 0.88
C ILE A 76 -7.89 7.35 0.86
N VAL A 77 -7.39 6.71 1.93
CA VAL A 77 -5.98 6.33 2.04
C VAL A 77 -5.57 5.29 0.99
N GLY A 78 -6.42 4.30 0.71
CA GLY A 78 -6.13 3.29 -0.33
C GLY A 78 -5.82 3.90 -1.71
N PRO A 79 -6.68 4.77 -2.26
CA PRO A 79 -6.39 5.54 -3.46
C PRO A 79 -5.11 6.37 -3.40
N ILE A 80 -4.82 7.03 -2.28
CA ILE A 80 -3.59 7.83 -2.09
C ILE A 80 -2.35 6.93 -2.17
N VAL A 81 -2.35 5.80 -1.46
CA VAL A 81 -1.25 4.83 -1.50
C VAL A 81 -1.06 4.28 -2.91
N ARG A 82 -2.16 3.99 -3.62
CA ARG A 82 -2.11 3.58 -5.02
C ARG A 82 -1.43 4.62 -5.87
N HIS A 83 -1.86 5.87 -5.76
CA HIS A 83 -1.35 6.98 -6.52
C HIS A 83 0.16 7.16 -6.31
N ASN A 84 0.59 7.20 -5.04
CA ASN A 84 2.00 7.36 -4.70
C ASN A 84 2.87 6.19 -5.23
N LEU A 85 2.41 4.94 -5.07
CA LEU A 85 3.13 3.77 -5.59
C LEU A 85 3.19 3.75 -7.12
N ARG A 86 2.10 4.12 -7.79
CA ARG A 86 2.03 4.21 -9.25
C ARG A 86 3.05 5.23 -9.78
N LEU A 87 3.09 6.42 -9.18
CA LEU A 87 4.07 7.44 -9.54
C LEU A 87 5.50 7.00 -9.21
N LYS A 88 5.72 6.33 -8.07
CA LYS A 88 7.03 5.76 -7.71
C LYS A 88 7.49 4.69 -8.73
N ALA A 89 6.54 3.98 -9.35
CA ALA A 89 6.80 3.03 -10.43
C ALA A 89 6.94 3.69 -11.83
N GLY A 90 6.83 5.02 -11.94
CA GLY A 90 6.97 5.75 -13.20
C GLY A 90 5.79 5.59 -14.16
N VAL A 91 4.58 5.34 -13.65
CA VAL A 91 3.38 5.11 -14.46
C VAL A 91 2.44 6.30 -14.39
N GLY A 92 2.13 6.91 -15.54
CA GLY A 92 1.22 8.05 -15.60
C GLY A 92 1.76 9.32 -14.94
N GLU A 93 0.91 10.35 -14.84
CA GLU A 93 1.27 11.67 -14.32
C GLU A 93 0.43 12.01 -13.07
N ASP A 94 0.83 13.06 -12.34
CA ASP A 94 0.03 13.63 -11.26
C ASP A 94 -1.00 14.60 -11.84
N ASP A 95 -2.08 14.04 -12.39
CA ASP A 95 -3.20 14.78 -12.95
C ASP A 95 -4.55 14.25 -12.44
N ALA A 96 -5.59 15.06 -12.61
CA ALA A 96 -6.93 14.75 -12.13
C ALA A 96 -7.52 13.47 -12.74
N ALA A 97 -7.20 13.14 -13.99
CA ALA A 97 -7.73 11.95 -14.65
C ALA A 97 -7.14 10.68 -14.02
N ASN A 98 -5.82 10.69 -13.76
CA ASN A 98 -5.12 9.60 -13.10
C ASN A 98 -5.55 9.43 -11.63
N TRP A 99 -5.81 10.53 -10.91
CA TRP A 99 -6.45 10.47 -9.58
C TRP A 99 -7.80 9.78 -9.61
N ILE A 100 -8.70 10.16 -10.52
CA ILE A 100 -10.01 9.51 -10.67
C ILE A 100 -9.84 8.01 -10.95
N GLY A 101 -8.88 7.65 -11.79
CA GLY A 101 -8.55 6.26 -12.07
C GLY A 101 -8.07 5.48 -10.85
N ASP A 102 -7.21 6.09 -10.03
CA ASP A 102 -6.71 5.48 -8.80
C ASP A 102 -7.82 5.25 -7.76
N PHE A 103 -8.75 6.21 -7.61
CA PHE A 103 -9.96 6.04 -6.79
C PHE A 103 -10.85 4.91 -7.31
N PHE A 104 -11.12 4.89 -8.61
CA PHE A 104 -11.96 3.85 -9.22
C PHE A 104 -11.34 2.45 -9.07
N CYS A 105 -10.03 2.32 -9.31
CA CYS A 105 -9.32 1.06 -9.11
C CYS A 105 -9.37 0.59 -7.65
N ALA A 106 -9.07 1.48 -6.70
CA ALA A 106 -9.06 1.11 -5.28
C ALA A 106 -10.45 0.70 -4.76
N TRP A 107 -11.53 1.32 -5.26
CA TRP A 107 -12.89 1.01 -4.81
C TRP A 107 -13.53 -0.17 -5.54
N CYS A 108 -13.39 -0.24 -6.87
CA CYS A 108 -14.01 -1.31 -7.66
C CYS A 108 -13.17 -2.59 -7.70
N CYS A 109 -11.87 -2.50 -7.43
CA CYS A 109 -10.91 -3.60 -7.51
C CYS A 109 -10.01 -3.67 -6.26
N GLY A 110 -10.55 -3.40 -5.06
CA GLY A 110 -9.76 -3.24 -3.83
C GLY A 110 -8.75 -4.36 -3.55
N ILE A 111 -9.17 -5.64 -3.62
CA ILE A 111 -8.25 -6.76 -3.40
C ILE A 111 -7.14 -6.85 -4.47
N CYS A 112 -7.49 -6.57 -5.73
CA CYS A 112 -6.54 -6.50 -6.85
C CYS A 112 -5.54 -5.36 -6.67
N THR A 113 -6.02 -4.22 -6.17
CA THR A 113 -5.20 -3.05 -5.88
C THR A 113 -4.24 -3.32 -4.73
N VAL A 114 -4.69 -3.92 -3.62
CA VAL A 114 -3.82 -4.32 -2.51
C VAL A 114 -2.78 -5.34 -2.97
N ALA A 115 -3.18 -6.36 -3.73
CA ALA A 115 -2.22 -7.32 -4.29
C ALA A 115 -1.19 -6.66 -5.20
N GLN A 116 -1.58 -5.65 -5.99
CA GLN A 116 -0.64 -4.88 -6.81
C GLN A 116 0.34 -4.07 -5.96
N PHE A 117 -0.11 -3.45 -4.85
CA PHE A 117 0.79 -2.77 -3.91
C PHE A 117 1.87 -3.71 -3.41
N MET A 118 1.41 -4.87 -2.92
CA MET A 118 2.23 -5.90 -2.29
C MET A 118 3.26 -6.53 -3.22
N ARG A 119 3.00 -6.53 -4.53
CA ARG A 119 4.00 -6.97 -5.50
C ARG A 119 5.05 -5.91 -5.80
N THR A 120 4.70 -4.63 -5.62
CA THR A 120 5.63 -3.51 -5.85
C THR A 120 6.43 -3.10 -4.64
N THR A 121 6.15 -3.69 -3.47
CA THR A 121 6.84 -3.39 -2.23
C THR A 121 7.41 -4.65 -1.60
N SER A 122 8.40 -4.46 -0.73
CA SER A 122 8.99 -5.52 0.08
C SER A 122 8.17 -5.76 1.35
N LYS A 123 8.35 -6.91 2.00
CA LYS A 123 7.67 -7.25 3.27
C LYS A 123 7.88 -6.16 4.34
N SER A 124 9.11 -5.63 4.45
CA SER A 124 9.46 -4.60 5.42
C SER A 124 8.69 -3.28 5.23
N ASP A 125 8.18 -2.99 4.03
CA ASP A 125 7.51 -1.73 3.72
C ASP A 125 6.09 -1.65 4.28
N TRP A 126 5.48 -2.79 4.63
CA TRP A 126 4.09 -2.86 5.11
C TRP A 126 3.91 -3.68 6.39
N ASP A 127 4.87 -4.53 6.78
CA ASP A 127 4.77 -5.37 7.98
C ASP A 127 4.79 -4.54 9.27
N SER A 128 3.59 -4.11 9.68
CA SER A 128 3.38 -3.22 10.81
C SER A 128 3.56 -3.90 12.15
N LEU A 129 3.33 -5.21 12.23
CA LEU A 129 3.52 -6.00 13.44
C LEU A 129 5.01 -6.13 13.76
N ASN A 130 5.84 -6.43 12.74
CA ASN A 130 7.28 -6.46 12.94
C ASN A 130 7.81 -5.07 13.35
N ASP A 131 7.35 -4.02 12.68
CA ASP A 131 7.69 -2.62 13.02
C ASP A 131 7.42 -2.27 14.48
N LEU A 132 6.21 -2.60 14.93
CA LEU A 132 5.76 -2.30 16.30
C LEU A 132 6.58 -3.11 17.31
N SER A 133 6.96 -4.35 16.97
CA SER A 133 7.77 -5.18 17.85
C SER A 133 9.21 -4.66 18.01
N GLU A 134 9.79 -4.11 16.94
CA GLU A 134 11.17 -3.60 16.91
C GLU A 134 11.28 -2.19 17.49
N HIS A 135 10.29 -1.33 17.21
CA HIS A 135 10.39 0.11 17.47
C HIS A 135 9.34 0.67 18.43
N GLY A 136 8.34 -0.12 18.81
CA GLY A 136 7.22 0.35 19.63
C GLY A 136 6.31 1.34 18.91
N LEU A 137 5.32 1.87 19.64
CA LEU A 137 4.34 2.79 19.10
C LEU A 137 4.89 4.22 19.03
N ARG A 138 4.92 4.82 17.83
CA ARG A 138 5.36 6.20 17.62
C ARG A 138 4.16 7.15 17.58
N ILE A 139 4.10 8.11 18.51
CA ILE A 139 3.00 9.07 18.68
C ILE A 139 3.46 10.51 18.37
N TYR A 140 4.40 10.67 17.43
CA TYR A 140 4.87 12.00 17.04
C TYR A 140 3.90 12.62 16.03
N VAL A 141 3.71 13.95 16.14
CA VAL A 141 2.92 14.75 15.21
C VAL A 141 3.87 15.69 14.49
N GLU A 142 4.40 15.24 13.35
CA GLU A 142 4.96 16.14 12.33
C GLU A 142 3.82 16.64 11.42
N PRO A 143 4.01 17.69 10.61
CA PRO A 143 3.03 18.06 9.60
C PRO A 143 2.65 16.85 8.73
N ILE A 144 1.35 16.53 8.66
CA ILE A 144 0.86 15.41 7.86
C ILE A 144 1.18 15.66 6.40
N LYS A 145 1.94 14.76 5.79
CA LYS A 145 2.09 14.66 4.34
C LYS A 145 1.07 13.66 3.85
N MET A 146 0.32 14.01 2.81
CA MET A 146 -0.67 13.08 2.24
C MET A 146 -0.17 12.43 0.95
N VAL A 147 0.48 13.23 0.10
CA VAL A 147 0.95 12.83 -1.22
C VAL A 147 2.47 13.00 -1.27
N LYS A 148 3.13 12.21 -2.10
CA LYS A 148 4.55 12.43 -2.41
C LYS A 148 4.74 13.85 -2.96
N PRO A 149 5.75 14.62 -2.49
CA PRO A 149 6.07 15.92 -3.06
C PRO A 149 6.63 15.83 -4.48
#